data_AF-A0A060C1D5-F1
#
_entry.id   AF-A0A060C1D5-F1
#
_cell.length_a   1.000
_cell.length_b   1.000
_cell.length_c   1.000
_cell.angle_alpha   90.00
_cell.angle_beta   90.00
_cell.angle_gamma   90.00
#
_symmetry.space_group_name_H-M   'P 1'
#
loop_
_entity.id
_entity.type
_entity.pdbx_description
1 polymer ?
#
loop_
_entity_poly.entity_id
_entity_poly.type
_entity_poly.pdbx_seq_one_letter_code
_entity_poly.pdbx_strand_id
1 'polypeptide(L)'
;ATDDQIFSQAVAQGQTFSISTGDDGADECGDGGVKPSWPAASQYVTAVAGTKLDASTTTWNSEVVWNDLSIGNGATGGSPSTFEPKPSWQNGFASGTHRGVADVAFDGSPSSGAKIVVSGSTEQVGGTSLSAPLFAGLWARVLAVKGQSFGFAPPLIYALDASNFHDVTSGN
;
A
#
# COMPACT_ATOMS: atom_id res chain seq x y z
N ALA A 1 -7.90 -18.58 2.03
CA ALA A 1 -7.16 -18.76 3.29
C ALA A 1 -8.06 -18.36 4.47
N THR A 2 -7.84 -18.88 5.69
CA THR A 2 -8.69 -18.58 6.86
C THR A 2 -8.77 -17.09 7.19
N ASP A 3 -7.68 -16.34 7.00
CA ASP A 3 -7.66 -14.90 7.28
C ASP A 3 -8.58 -14.11 6.36
N ASP A 4 -8.83 -14.61 5.15
CA ASP A 4 -9.65 -13.94 4.15
C ASP A 4 -11.12 -13.86 4.58
N GLN A 5 -11.59 -14.87 5.32
CA GLN A 5 -12.91 -14.85 5.97
C GLN A 5 -12.98 -13.79 7.07
N ILE A 6 -11.88 -13.57 7.80
CA ILE A 6 -11.77 -12.55 8.84
C ILE A 6 -11.79 -11.15 8.20
N PHE A 7 -11.02 -10.93 7.14
CA PHE A 7 -11.00 -9.65 6.43
C PHE A 7 -12.35 -9.38 5.75
N SER A 8 -12.96 -10.37 5.13
CA SER A 8 -14.31 -10.24 4.56
C SER A 8 -15.36 -9.86 5.61
N GLN A 9 -15.29 -10.48 6.79
CA GLN A 9 -16.15 -10.12 7.93
C GLN A 9 -15.89 -8.68 8.41
N ALA A 10 -14.63 -8.25 8.47
CA ALA A 10 -14.26 -6.89 8.83
C ALA A 10 -14.84 -5.87 7.83
N VAL A 11 -14.75 -6.15 6.52
CA VAL A 11 -15.36 -5.34 5.46
C VAL A 11 -16.87 -5.24 5.64
N ALA A 12 -17.54 -6.36 5.93
CA ALA A 12 -18.99 -6.38 6.19
C ALA A 12 -19.39 -5.56 7.43
N GLN A 13 -18.45 -5.37 8.38
CA GLN A 13 -18.61 -4.52 9.56
C GLN A 13 -18.16 -3.07 9.34
N GLY A 14 -17.75 -2.70 8.13
CA GLY A 14 -17.31 -1.34 7.80
C GLY A 14 -15.88 -1.01 8.26
N GLN A 15 -15.05 -2.03 8.51
CA GLN A 15 -13.65 -1.83 8.89
C GLN A 15 -12.74 -1.80 7.67
N THR A 16 -11.62 -1.10 7.79
CA THR A 16 -10.53 -1.10 6.78
C THR A 16 -9.26 -1.63 7.42
N PHE A 17 -8.72 -2.70 6.87
CA PHE A 17 -7.36 -3.17 7.16
C PHE A 17 -6.39 -2.53 6.18
N SER A 18 -5.38 -1.83 6.70
CA SER A 18 -4.25 -1.29 5.93
C SER A 18 -3.07 -2.24 6.04
N ILE A 19 -2.60 -2.78 4.91
CA ILE A 19 -1.58 -3.83 4.86
C ILE A 19 -0.44 -3.40 3.96
N SER A 20 0.78 -3.50 4.48
CA SER A 20 2.04 -3.29 3.75
C SER A 20 2.20 -4.32 2.63
N THR A 21 2.67 -3.91 1.45
CA THR A 21 2.74 -4.83 0.29
C THR A 21 3.97 -5.74 0.27
N GLY A 22 4.93 -5.51 1.17
CA GLY A 22 6.20 -6.22 1.19
C GLY A 22 7.37 -5.31 0.81
N ASP A 23 8.58 -5.72 1.18
CA ASP A 23 9.81 -4.92 1.02
C ASP A 23 10.85 -5.62 0.10
N ASP A 24 10.44 -6.71 -0.57
CA ASP A 24 11.27 -7.56 -1.43
C ASP A 24 10.97 -7.37 -2.93
N GLY A 25 10.28 -6.29 -3.30
CA GLY A 25 9.93 -6.01 -4.70
C GLY A 25 8.83 -6.90 -5.25
N ALA A 26 8.86 -7.17 -6.56
CA ALA A 26 7.86 -8.01 -7.22
C ALA A 26 7.94 -9.50 -6.83
N ASP A 27 9.08 -9.96 -6.30
CA ASP A 27 9.35 -11.36 -5.96
C ASP A 27 9.40 -11.57 -4.44
N GLU A 28 8.26 -11.38 -3.76
CA GLU A 28 8.18 -11.52 -2.30
C GLU A 28 8.64 -12.92 -1.81
N CYS A 29 8.51 -13.94 -2.65
CA CYS A 29 8.92 -15.31 -2.31
C CYS A 29 10.42 -15.57 -2.54
N GLY A 30 11.14 -14.68 -3.21
CA GLY A 30 12.56 -14.83 -3.54
C GLY A 30 12.87 -16.05 -4.41
N ASP A 31 11.91 -16.51 -5.24
CA ASP A 31 12.04 -17.73 -6.04
C ASP A 31 12.17 -17.47 -7.55
N GLY A 32 12.47 -16.22 -7.92
CA GLY A 32 12.58 -15.75 -9.30
C GLY A 32 11.22 -15.51 -9.96
N GLY A 33 10.14 -15.50 -9.18
CA GLY A 33 8.78 -15.29 -9.64
C GLY A 33 8.30 -13.84 -9.52
N VAL A 34 7.02 -13.63 -9.83
CA VAL A 34 6.30 -12.37 -9.58
C VAL A 34 5.13 -12.74 -8.69
N LYS A 35 5.34 -12.65 -7.37
CA LYS A 35 4.41 -13.14 -6.34
C LYS A 35 4.24 -12.06 -5.28
N PRO A 36 3.00 -11.68 -4.95
CA PRO A 36 2.77 -10.67 -3.92
C PRO A 36 2.85 -11.24 -2.51
N SER A 37 2.98 -10.34 -1.55
CA SER A 37 2.85 -10.64 -0.13
C SER A 37 1.42 -10.98 0.28
N TRP A 38 1.28 -11.89 1.24
CA TRP A 38 0.05 -12.13 1.99
C TRP A 38 0.18 -11.51 3.39
N PRO A 39 -0.83 -10.77 3.90
CA PRO A 39 -2.19 -10.65 3.40
C PRO A 39 -2.48 -9.50 2.42
N ALA A 40 -1.47 -8.79 1.92
CA ALA A 40 -1.68 -7.66 0.98
C ALA A 40 -2.44 -8.08 -0.29
N ALA A 41 -2.25 -9.31 -0.75
CA ALA A 41 -2.95 -9.86 -1.90
C ALA A 41 -4.46 -10.12 -1.68
N SER A 42 -4.97 -10.05 -0.45
CA SER A 42 -6.41 -10.16 -0.19
C SER A 42 -7.17 -9.01 -0.86
N GLN A 43 -8.34 -9.31 -1.44
CA GLN A 43 -9.25 -8.30 -1.97
C GLN A 43 -10.03 -7.55 -0.87
N TYR A 44 -9.96 -8.02 0.39
CA TYR A 44 -10.68 -7.47 1.54
C TYR A 44 -9.80 -6.59 2.43
N VAL A 45 -8.63 -6.19 1.95
CA VAL A 45 -7.72 -5.24 2.62
C VAL A 45 -7.37 -4.10 1.67
N THR A 46 -6.87 -3.00 2.22
CA THR A 46 -6.17 -1.97 1.44
C THR A 46 -4.69 -2.30 1.44
N ALA A 47 -4.15 -2.63 0.26
CA ALA A 47 -2.73 -2.87 0.09
C ALA A 47 -1.99 -1.56 -0.19
N VAL A 48 -0.98 -1.27 0.62
CA VAL A 48 -0.28 0.01 0.62
C VAL A 48 1.20 -0.21 0.26
N ALA A 49 1.55 0.25 -0.94
CA ALA A 49 2.89 0.23 -1.49
C ALA A 49 3.76 1.39 -1.00
N GLY A 50 5.06 1.30 -1.29
CA GLY A 50 6.07 2.28 -0.93
C GLY A 50 6.54 3.13 -2.12
N THR A 51 6.68 4.42 -1.91
CA THR A 51 7.34 5.37 -2.82
C THR A 51 8.65 5.84 -2.21
N LYS A 52 9.49 6.45 -3.04
CA LYS A 52 10.56 7.33 -2.57
C LYS A 52 10.08 8.76 -2.75
N LEU A 53 9.83 9.43 -1.63
CA LEU A 53 9.27 10.77 -1.58
C LEU A 53 10.35 11.85 -1.66
N ASP A 54 10.14 12.83 -2.55
CA ASP A 54 10.79 14.13 -2.50
C ASP A 54 9.75 15.18 -2.07
N ALA A 55 9.91 15.66 -0.84
CA ALA A 55 9.09 16.70 -0.27
C ALA A 55 9.88 17.52 0.77
N SER A 56 9.44 18.76 0.98
CA SER A 56 9.76 19.51 2.19
C SER A 56 8.74 19.24 3.29
N THR A 57 8.92 19.86 4.46
CA THR A 57 7.96 19.73 5.57
C THR A 57 6.56 20.26 5.26
N THR A 58 6.39 21.07 4.21
CA THR A 58 5.12 21.72 3.86
C THR A 58 4.73 21.57 2.39
N THR A 59 5.60 21.03 1.54
CA THR A 59 5.41 20.99 0.09
C THR A 59 5.83 19.65 -0.48
N TRP A 60 4.91 18.98 -1.16
CA TRP A 60 5.20 17.81 -1.98
C TRP A 60 5.85 18.25 -3.30
N ASN A 61 6.90 17.56 -3.76
CA ASN A 61 7.55 17.84 -5.04
C ASN A 61 7.35 16.72 -6.05
N SER A 62 7.76 15.49 -5.70
CA SER A 62 7.63 14.31 -6.58
C SER A 62 7.73 13.01 -5.79
N GLU A 63 7.29 11.92 -6.41
CA GLU A 63 7.48 10.56 -5.92
C GLU A 63 7.92 9.65 -7.07
N VAL A 64 8.80 8.70 -6.77
CA VAL A 64 9.17 7.59 -7.67
C VAL A 64 8.90 6.26 -6.98
N VAL A 65 8.86 5.16 -7.74
CA VAL A 65 8.78 3.82 -7.13
C VAL A 65 9.96 3.63 -6.17
N TRP A 66 9.69 3.17 -4.95
CA TRP A 66 10.77 2.81 -4.03
C TRP A 66 11.41 1.50 -4.48
N ASN A 67 12.65 1.58 -4.96
CA ASN A 67 13.47 0.43 -5.28
C ASN A 67 14.93 0.73 -4.96
N ASP A 68 15.38 0.27 -3.79
CA ASP A 68 16.73 0.43 -3.27
C ASP A 68 17.40 -0.96 -3.06
N LEU A 69 16.95 -2.00 -3.79
CA LEU A 69 17.50 -3.36 -3.69
C LEU A 69 19.01 -3.41 -3.97
N SER A 70 19.50 -2.57 -4.89
CA SER A 70 20.92 -2.49 -5.23
C SER A 70 21.84 -2.08 -4.07
N ILE A 71 21.28 -1.43 -3.05
CA ILE A 71 21.99 -1.03 -1.83
C ILE A 71 21.49 -1.78 -0.59
N GLY A 72 20.70 -2.84 -0.77
CA GLY A 72 20.21 -3.69 0.32
C GLY A 72 19.10 -3.08 1.17
N ASN A 73 18.43 -2.04 0.69
CA ASN A 73 17.39 -1.32 1.43
C ASN A 73 15.98 -1.65 0.95
N GLY A 74 15.77 -2.78 0.28
CA GLY A 74 14.44 -3.25 -0.16
C GLY A 74 13.84 -2.50 -1.35
N ALA A 75 12.67 -2.96 -1.77
CA ALA A 75 11.83 -2.32 -2.78
C ALA A 75 10.36 -2.59 -2.46
N THR A 76 9.47 -1.69 -2.91
CA THR A 76 8.03 -1.88 -2.68
C THR A 76 7.53 -3.19 -3.30
N GLY A 77 6.75 -3.94 -2.52
CA GLY A 77 5.99 -5.07 -3.03
C GLY A 77 4.99 -4.63 -4.09
N GLY A 78 4.85 -5.41 -5.16
CA GLY A 78 3.95 -5.08 -6.27
C GLY A 78 3.85 -6.21 -7.30
N SER A 79 2.82 -7.06 -7.14
CA SER A 79 2.54 -8.19 -8.02
C SER A 79 1.05 -8.54 -7.98
N PRO A 80 0.41 -8.92 -9.11
CA PRO A 80 -0.94 -9.44 -9.05
C PRO A 80 -1.04 -10.70 -8.18
N SER A 81 -2.15 -10.88 -7.47
CA SER A 81 -2.43 -12.13 -6.77
C SER A 81 -2.39 -13.32 -7.71
N THR A 82 -1.90 -14.45 -7.21
CA THR A 82 -1.89 -15.73 -7.94
C THR A 82 -3.15 -16.56 -7.69
N PHE A 83 -4.05 -16.09 -6.82
CA PHE A 83 -5.26 -16.83 -6.40
C PHE A 83 -6.50 -15.96 -6.19
N GLU A 84 -6.37 -14.72 -5.69
CA GLU A 84 -7.54 -13.86 -5.46
C GLU A 84 -8.08 -13.33 -6.79
N PRO A 85 -9.39 -13.50 -7.07
CA PRO A 85 -9.98 -12.96 -8.28
C PRO A 85 -9.95 -11.43 -8.25
N LYS A 86 -9.94 -10.82 -9.43
CA LYS A 86 -10.05 -9.37 -9.56
C LYS A 86 -11.39 -8.90 -9.01
N PRO A 87 -11.40 -8.02 -8.00
CA PRO A 87 -12.63 -7.42 -7.54
C PRO A 87 -13.15 -6.43 -8.58
N SER A 88 -14.48 -6.29 -8.68
CA SER A 88 -15.12 -5.51 -9.75
C SER A 88 -14.71 -4.04 -9.80
N TRP A 89 -14.33 -3.45 -8.67
CA TRP A 89 -13.84 -2.07 -8.57
C TRP A 89 -12.44 -1.87 -9.16
N GLN A 90 -11.67 -2.92 -9.45
CA GLN A 90 -10.40 -2.83 -10.20
C GLN A 90 -10.56 -2.95 -11.72
N ASN A 91 -11.78 -3.14 -12.23
CA ASN A 91 -12.01 -3.22 -13.67
C ASN A 91 -11.61 -1.90 -14.35
N GLY A 92 -10.72 -2.00 -15.35
CA GLY A 92 -10.18 -0.83 -16.06
C GLY A 92 -8.91 -0.24 -15.46
N PHE A 93 -8.47 -0.71 -14.28
CA PHE A 93 -7.24 -0.23 -13.62
C PHE A 93 -6.12 -1.27 -13.67
N ALA A 94 -6.40 -2.49 -13.19
CA ALA A 94 -5.45 -3.60 -13.25
C ALA A 94 -5.66 -4.41 -14.54
N SER A 95 -4.59 -4.95 -15.12
CA SER A 95 -4.67 -5.95 -16.20
C SER A 95 -4.93 -7.37 -15.66
N GLY A 96 -5.26 -8.33 -16.52
CA GLY A 96 -5.49 -9.73 -16.11
C GLY A 96 -6.82 -10.03 -15.39
N THR A 97 -6.90 -11.14 -14.66
CA THR A 97 -8.12 -11.65 -14.01
C THR A 97 -8.04 -11.75 -12.48
N HIS A 98 -6.89 -11.40 -11.90
CA HIS A 98 -6.63 -11.49 -10.46
C HIS A 98 -6.51 -10.11 -9.82
N ARG A 99 -6.61 -10.05 -8.48
CA ARG A 99 -6.44 -8.84 -7.66
C ARG A 99 -5.08 -8.20 -7.95
N GLY A 100 -5.07 -7.00 -8.50
CA GLY A 100 -3.84 -6.21 -8.66
C GLY A 100 -3.38 -5.66 -7.32
N VAL A 101 -2.10 -5.75 -6.99
CA VAL A 101 -1.47 -5.17 -5.80
C VAL A 101 -0.44 -4.14 -6.29
N ALA A 102 -0.42 -2.91 -5.79
CA ALA A 102 -1.13 -2.35 -4.63
C ALA A 102 -2.44 -1.59 -4.97
N ASP A 103 -3.10 -1.02 -3.95
CA ASP A 103 -4.24 -0.11 -4.12
C ASP A 103 -3.83 1.36 -4.10
N VAL A 104 -2.89 1.73 -3.22
CA VAL A 104 -2.31 3.07 -3.09
C VAL A 104 -0.84 2.93 -2.66
N ALA A 105 -0.08 4.03 -2.71
CA ALA A 105 1.30 4.08 -2.23
C ALA A 105 1.53 5.33 -1.36
N PHE A 106 2.45 5.21 -0.40
CA PHE A 106 2.95 6.29 0.47
C PHE A 106 4.47 6.14 0.61
N ASP A 107 5.15 7.11 1.23
CA ASP A 107 6.59 7.01 1.44
C ASP A 107 6.99 5.70 2.14
N GLY A 108 8.01 5.06 1.58
CA GLY A 108 8.52 3.75 1.99
C GLY A 108 10.03 3.60 1.81
N SER A 109 10.72 4.48 1.08
CA SER A 109 12.18 4.40 1.01
C SER A 109 12.83 4.80 2.34
N PRO A 110 13.75 4.01 2.91
CA PRO A 110 14.52 4.42 4.09
C PRO A 110 15.29 5.74 3.89
N SER A 111 15.60 6.12 2.64
CA SER A 111 16.32 7.35 2.33
C SER A 111 15.48 8.63 2.48
N SER A 112 14.17 8.54 2.26
CA SER A 112 13.17 9.61 2.50
C SER A 112 12.37 9.40 3.79
N GLY A 113 12.54 8.25 4.43
CA GLY A 113 11.67 7.72 5.46
C GLY A 113 11.58 8.51 6.77
N ALA A 114 10.70 8.03 7.63
CA ALA A 114 10.34 8.71 8.87
C ALA A 114 11.44 8.59 9.94
N LYS A 115 11.62 9.68 10.70
CA LYS A 115 12.42 9.66 11.93
C LYS A 115 11.53 9.24 13.10
N ILE A 116 11.82 8.09 13.68
CA ILE A 116 11.09 7.52 14.82
C ILE A 116 12.01 7.32 16.02
N VAL A 117 11.42 7.13 17.20
CA VAL A 117 12.17 6.79 18.41
C VAL A 117 12.04 5.29 18.68
N VAL A 118 13.16 4.59 18.65
CA VAL A 118 13.25 3.15 18.97
C VAL A 118 14.18 3.01 20.17
N SER A 119 13.68 2.42 21.25
CA SER A 119 14.45 2.20 22.49
C SER A 119 15.16 3.46 23.03
N GLY A 120 14.58 4.64 22.82
CA GLY A 120 15.11 5.93 23.26
C GLY A 120 16.05 6.63 22.28
N SER A 121 16.39 6.01 21.16
CA SER A 121 17.24 6.58 20.11
C SER A 121 16.42 7.00 18.90
N THR A 122 16.80 8.09 18.24
CA THR A 122 16.20 8.48 16.96
C THR A 122 16.80 7.65 15.83
N GLU A 123 15.93 7.01 15.05
CA GLU A 123 16.28 6.21 13.88
C GLU A 123 15.48 6.70 12.67
N GLN A 124 16.05 6.57 11.47
CA GLN A 124 15.34 6.81 10.22
C GLN A 124 14.96 5.47 9.61
N VAL A 125 13.67 5.26 9.37
CA VAL A 125 13.11 3.99 8.90
C VAL A 125 12.24 4.19 7.67
N GLY A 126 12.18 3.16 6.81
CA GLY A 126 11.27 3.08 5.67
C GLY A 126 10.46 1.79 5.72
N GLY A 127 10.34 1.11 4.59
CA GLY A 127 9.47 -0.05 4.41
C GLY A 127 8.07 0.35 3.97
N THR A 128 7.37 -0.56 3.29
CA THR A 128 5.90 -0.52 3.21
C THR A 128 5.26 -0.64 4.59
N SER A 129 6.03 -1.12 5.57
CA SER A 129 5.75 -1.03 7.01
C SER A 129 5.57 0.41 7.52
N LEU A 130 6.18 1.41 6.88
CA LEU A 130 5.90 2.84 7.10
C LEU A 130 4.66 3.28 6.31
N SER A 131 4.53 2.85 5.06
CA SER A 131 3.46 3.26 4.16
C SER A 131 2.06 2.88 4.68
N ALA A 132 1.90 1.65 5.18
CA ALA A 132 0.62 1.15 5.71
C ALA A 132 0.05 1.99 6.88
N PRO A 133 0.81 2.34 7.95
CA PRO A 133 0.30 3.21 9.00
C PRO A 133 0.11 4.67 8.55
N LEU A 134 0.86 5.17 7.57
CA LEU A 134 0.60 6.49 6.98
C LEU A 134 -0.80 6.53 6.32
N PHE A 135 -1.14 5.51 5.52
CA PHE A 135 -2.50 5.39 4.98
C PHE A 135 -3.55 5.23 6.09
N ALA A 136 -3.30 4.41 7.10
CA ALA A 136 -4.24 4.21 8.20
C ALA A 136 -4.53 5.54 8.92
N GLY A 137 -3.51 6.37 9.15
CA GLY A 137 -3.65 7.72 9.71
C GLY A 137 -4.46 8.65 8.80
N LEU A 138 -4.19 8.66 7.50
CA LEU A 138 -4.98 9.41 6.51
C LEU A 138 -6.45 8.98 6.57
N TRP A 139 -6.72 7.68 6.45
CA TRP A 139 -8.07 7.14 6.40
C TRP A 139 -8.84 7.40 7.69
N ALA A 140 -8.20 7.30 8.85
CA ALA A 140 -8.81 7.66 10.13
C ALA A 140 -9.29 9.12 10.16
N ARG A 141 -8.53 10.06 9.56
CA ARG A 141 -8.97 11.46 9.43
C ARG A 141 -10.15 11.62 8.48
N VAL A 142 -10.19 10.85 7.39
CA VAL A 142 -11.37 10.81 6.50
C VAL A 142 -12.59 10.34 7.27
N LEU A 143 -12.49 9.24 8.02
CA LEU A 143 -13.57 8.71 8.86
C LEU A 143 -14.01 9.70 9.94
N ALA A 144 -13.09 10.48 10.51
CA ALA A 144 -13.44 11.51 11.50
C ALA A 144 -14.31 12.63 10.90
N VAL A 145 -14.15 12.95 9.61
CA VAL A 145 -14.92 13.99 8.90
C VAL A 145 -16.20 13.43 8.29
N LYS A 146 -16.15 12.22 7.72
CA LYS A 146 -17.26 11.63 6.95
C LYS A 146 -18.16 10.70 7.78
N GLY A 147 -17.70 10.25 8.94
CA GLY A 147 -18.37 9.25 9.78
C GLY A 147 -17.90 7.83 9.49
N GLN A 148 -18.14 6.92 10.44
CA GLN A 148 -17.67 5.53 10.37
C GLN A 148 -18.42 4.67 9.32
N SER A 149 -19.57 5.14 8.83
CA SER A 149 -20.30 4.47 7.74
C SER A 149 -19.58 4.52 6.39
N PHE A 150 -18.51 5.33 6.27
CA PHE A 150 -17.67 5.39 5.07
C PHE A 150 -16.89 4.08 4.82
N GLY A 151 -16.71 3.23 5.84
CA GLY A 151 -16.44 1.80 5.64
C GLY A 151 -15.09 1.43 5.02
N PHE A 152 -15.14 0.38 4.18
CA PHE A 152 -14.00 -0.23 3.47
C PHE A 152 -13.49 0.67 2.34
N ALA A 153 -12.22 1.06 2.39
CA ALA A 153 -11.66 2.11 1.54
C ALA A 153 -11.54 1.80 0.03
N PRO A 154 -11.07 0.62 -0.42
CA PRO A 154 -10.68 0.43 -1.83
C PRO A 154 -11.79 0.72 -2.86
N PRO A 155 -13.04 0.22 -2.73
CA PRO A 155 -14.09 0.56 -3.68
C PRO A 155 -14.35 2.07 -3.81
N LEU A 156 -14.15 2.84 -2.73
CA LEU A 156 -14.31 4.29 -2.72
C LEU A 156 -13.13 4.99 -3.38
N ILE A 157 -11.90 4.53 -3.11
CA ILE A 157 -10.67 5.09 -3.68
C ILE A 157 -10.68 4.94 -5.21
N TYR A 158 -11.03 3.76 -5.73
CA TYR A 158 -11.10 3.51 -7.17
C TYR A 158 -12.22 4.27 -7.88
N ALA A 159 -13.18 4.82 -7.13
CA ALA A 159 -14.24 5.68 -7.67
C ALA A 159 -13.85 7.17 -7.69
N LEU A 160 -12.69 7.55 -7.14
CA LEU A 160 -12.21 8.94 -7.15
C LEU A 160 -11.63 9.32 -8.52
N ASP A 161 -11.68 10.63 -8.82
CA ASP A 161 -11.00 11.17 -10.01
C ASP A 161 -9.47 11.07 -9.83
N ALA A 162 -8.77 10.75 -10.93
CA ALA A 162 -7.31 10.64 -10.97
C ALA A 162 -6.60 11.91 -10.47
N SER A 163 -7.22 13.09 -10.60
CA SER A 163 -6.67 14.36 -10.09
C SER A 163 -6.53 14.41 -8.56
N ASN A 164 -7.12 13.47 -7.82
CA ASN A 164 -6.99 13.36 -6.37
C ASN A 164 -5.75 12.56 -5.94
N PHE A 165 -4.95 12.07 -6.89
CA PHE A 165 -3.76 11.27 -6.65
C PHE A 165 -2.52 11.97 -7.19
N HIS A 166 -1.39 11.71 -6.53
CA HIS A 166 -0.07 11.96 -7.08
C HIS A 166 0.34 10.72 -7.88
N ASP A 167 0.34 10.81 -9.21
CA ASP A 167 0.64 9.68 -10.08
C ASP A 167 2.15 9.40 -10.14
N VAL A 168 2.55 8.19 -9.77
CA VAL A 168 3.94 7.74 -9.76
C VAL A 168 4.23 7.04 -11.09
N THR A 169 4.98 7.72 -11.95
CA THR A 169 5.19 7.30 -13.35
C THR A 169 6.64 6.90 -13.67
N SER A 170 7.52 6.90 -12.68
CA SER A 170 8.95 6.58 -12.83
C SER A 170 9.42 5.57 -11.81
N GLY A 171 10.20 4.59 -12.27
CA GLY A 171 10.75 3.50 -11.47
C GLY A 171 10.17 2.15 -11.88
N ASN A 172 10.60 1.09 -11.18
CA ASN A 172 10.10 -0.28 -11.28
C ASN A 172 10.24 -0.98 -9.94
#